data_AF-A0A7L4QYP2-F1
#
_entry.id   AF-A0A7L4QYP2-F1
#
_cell.length_a   1.000
_cell.length_b   1.000
_cell.length_c   1.000
_cell.angle_alpha   90.00
_cell.angle_beta   90.00
_cell.angle_gamma   90.00
#
_symmetry.space_group_name_H-M   'P 1'
#
loop_
_entity.id
_entity.type
_entity.pdbx_description
1 polymer ?
#
loop_
_entity_poly.entity_id
_entity_poly.type
_entity_poly.pdbx_seq_one_letter_code
_entity_poly.pdbx_strand_id
1 'polypeptide(L)'
;TDQPIVLIANDLYGLTPSIRSSCIELKFNSVQARSMIPALKKICVEENIMCGVGVLEKLAENAGGDMRSAVKDLQAVAVGRDEIYIEDIATSERDTKESIFKALGKIFKSTDPKSALQATYGLDETPENLIHWIDENLPLQYGTQEGTEEDLITGYMHLSKADRYLGRVRKRQSYRLWRYASVLMTCGTVVSKSHVSRGFTKYQPPSFWRKMGQLRAKRDMRDNIASKIGYHCNESMRYSRTDLAHLYGRMLKDDAYAVDVAVDLELSVDEIVYLTGGKKVTKGIQKVYDLAQAQRSTYGNDDAPVFFTKKAVKKVQDKKQMDLNQIMQSAASNGNSKAEETSKTVNSTPKDDPKSDPKPAAKAKPQRTLFDF
;
A
#
# COMPACT_ATOMS: atom_id res chain seq x y z
N THR A 1 8.43 21.31 -19.09
CA THR A 1 9.90 21.28 -19.00
C THR A 1 10.43 21.08 -20.39
N ASP A 2 11.38 21.91 -20.84
CA ASP A 2 11.99 21.77 -22.17
C ASP A 2 13.11 20.73 -22.21
N GLN A 3 13.36 20.07 -21.07
CA GLN A 3 14.29 18.95 -20.94
C GLN A 3 13.52 17.65 -20.70
N PRO A 4 13.88 16.54 -21.39
CA PRO A 4 13.30 15.25 -21.13
C PRO A 4 13.76 14.73 -19.77
N ILE A 5 12.80 14.36 -18.91
CA ILE A 5 13.05 13.77 -17.60
C ILE A 5 12.68 12.29 -17.67
N VAL A 6 13.63 11.42 -17.33
CA VAL A 6 13.42 9.97 -17.27
C VAL A 6 13.36 9.54 -15.81
N LEU A 7 12.23 8.94 -15.42
CA LEU A 7 12.02 8.40 -14.08
C LEU A 7 12.02 6.87 -14.14
N ILE A 8 12.78 6.24 -13.24
CA ILE A 8 12.87 4.77 -13.13
C ILE A 8 12.27 4.37 -11.79
N ALA A 9 11.33 3.44 -11.79
CA ALA A 9 10.69 2.92 -10.59
C ALA A 9 10.46 1.40 -10.70
N ASN A 10 10.72 0.67 -9.61
CA ASN A 10 10.47 -0.78 -9.55
C ASN A 10 8.99 -1.09 -9.32
N ASP A 11 8.28 -0.24 -8.58
CA ASP A 11 6.84 -0.35 -8.36
C ASP A 11 6.16 0.95 -8.76
N LEU A 12 5.39 0.87 -9.86
CA LEU A 12 4.57 1.97 -10.35
C LEU A 12 3.49 2.37 -9.34
N TYR A 13 2.98 1.42 -8.55
CA TYR A 13 1.91 1.64 -7.59
C TYR A 13 2.39 2.36 -6.32
N GLY A 14 3.66 2.23 -5.97
CA GLY A 14 4.32 3.02 -4.93
C GLY A 14 4.48 4.50 -5.28
N LEU A 15 4.35 4.89 -6.55
CA LEU A 15 4.39 6.30 -6.96
C LEU A 15 3.03 6.99 -6.73
N THR A 16 3.10 8.24 -6.26
CA THR A 16 1.93 9.11 -6.06
C THR A 16 1.18 9.31 -7.38
N PRO A 17 -0.17 9.31 -7.38
CA PRO A 17 -0.97 9.48 -8.59
C PRO A 17 -0.62 10.71 -9.43
N SER A 18 -0.22 11.82 -8.79
CA SER A 18 0.16 13.08 -9.45
C SER A 18 1.39 12.97 -10.37
N ILE A 19 2.36 12.14 -9.99
CA ILE A 19 3.54 11.88 -10.82
C ILE A 19 3.16 10.97 -11.98
N ARG A 20 2.38 9.93 -11.69
CA ARG A 20 1.94 8.95 -12.68
C ARG A 20 1.10 9.59 -13.80
N SER A 21 0.20 10.52 -13.46
CA SER A 21 -0.62 11.23 -14.45
C SER A 21 0.16 12.15 -15.38
N SER A 22 1.41 12.49 -15.01
CA SER A 22 2.24 13.47 -15.73
C SER A 22 3.35 12.81 -16.56
N CYS A 23 3.41 11.48 -16.61
CA CYS A 23 4.47 10.72 -17.27
C CYS A 23 3.92 9.72 -18.29
N ILE A 24 4.70 9.42 -19.33
CA ILE A 24 4.42 8.33 -20.26
C ILE A 24 4.95 7.03 -19.65
N GLU A 25 4.08 6.04 -19.48
CA GLU A 25 4.46 4.75 -18.88
C GLU A 25 5.15 3.84 -19.91
N LEU A 26 6.41 3.49 -19.64
CA LEU A 26 7.14 2.44 -20.36
C LEU A 26 7.34 1.24 -19.42
N LYS A 27 6.67 0.12 -19.73
CA LYS A 27 6.69 -1.09 -18.90
C LYS A 27 7.83 -2.01 -19.34
N PHE A 28 8.77 -2.26 -18.44
CA PHE A 28 9.81 -3.27 -18.62
C PHE A 28 9.34 -4.60 -18.06
N ASN A 29 9.15 -5.59 -18.94
CA ASN A 29 8.82 -6.95 -18.54
C ASN A 29 10.10 -7.71 -18.16
N SER A 30 9.95 -8.78 -17.36
CA SER A 30 11.06 -9.68 -17.05
C SER A 30 11.63 -10.30 -18.32
N VAL A 31 12.95 -10.45 -18.37
CA VAL A 31 13.63 -11.06 -19.51
C VAL A 31 13.37 -12.57 -19.48
N GLN A 32 13.01 -13.16 -20.63
CA GLN A 32 12.82 -14.61 -20.71
C GLN A 32 14.17 -15.32 -20.60
N ALA A 33 14.22 -16.46 -19.89
CA ALA A 33 15.44 -17.26 -19.72
C ALA A 33 16.10 -17.59 -21.07
N ARG A 34 15.31 -17.94 -22.11
CA ARG A 34 15.80 -18.20 -23.47
C ARG A 34 16.57 -17.03 -24.09
N SER A 35 16.23 -15.80 -23.72
CA SER A 35 16.85 -14.58 -24.23
C SER A 35 18.09 -14.20 -23.43
N MET A 36 18.22 -14.70 -22.20
CA MET A 36 19.39 -14.48 -21.34
C MET A 36 20.55 -15.41 -21.69
N ILE A 37 20.27 -16.65 -22.10
CA ILE A 37 21.31 -17.64 -22.44
C ILE A 37 22.31 -17.13 -23.49
N PRO A 38 21.89 -16.52 -24.63
CA PRO A 38 22.84 -15.99 -25.61
C PRO A 38 23.70 -14.86 -25.05
N ALA A 39 23.14 -14.01 -24.19
CA ALA A 39 23.87 -12.91 -23.55
C ALA A 39 24.92 -13.45 -22.56
N LEU A 40 24.56 -14.43 -21.72
CA LEU A 40 25.50 -15.08 -20.82
C LEU A 40 26.59 -15.83 -21.58
N LYS A 41 26.23 -16.54 -22.66
CA LYS A 41 27.20 -17.24 -23.52
C LYS A 41 28.21 -16.25 -24.11
N LYS A 42 27.76 -15.09 -24.55
CA LYS A 42 28.63 -14.03 -25.08
C LYS A 42 29.63 -13.57 -24.02
N ILE A 43 29.18 -13.36 -22.78
CA ILE A 43 30.05 -12.99 -21.65
C ILE A 43 31.07 -14.09 -21.37
N CYS A 44 30.66 -15.37 -21.33
CA CYS A 44 31.61 -16.47 -21.13
C CYS A 44 32.70 -16.53 -22.21
N VAL A 45 32.33 -16.29 -23.48
CA VAL A 45 33.30 -16.27 -24.58
C VAL A 45 34.27 -15.09 -24.46
N GLU A 46 33.78 -13.90 -24.09
CA GLU A 46 34.62 -12.70 -23.91
C GLU A 46 35.58 -12.84 -22.72
N GLU A 47 35.15 -13.53 -21.66
CA GLU A 47 35.94 -13.77 -20.44
C GLU A 47 36.76 -15.09 -20.49
N ASN A 48 36.75 -15.82 -21.61
CA ASN A 48 37.42 -17.11 -21.81
C ASN A 48 37.02 -18.22 -20.80
N ILE A 49 35.76 -18.25 -20.40
CA ILE A 49 35.21 -19.24 -19.48
C ILE A 49 34.48 -20.34 -20.27
N MET A 50 34.89 -21.60 -20.07
CA MET A 50 34.24 -22.77 -20.67
C MET A 50 33.02 -23.16 -19.83
N CYS A 51 31.83 -22.83 -20.35
CA CYS A 51 30.56 -23.08 -19.67
C CYS A 51 29.64 -23.94 -20.52
N GLY A 52 29.14 -25.04 -19.96
CA GLY A 52 28.13 -25.89 -20.60
C GLY A 52 26.78 -25.17 -20.76
N VAL A 53 26.02 -25.52 -21.81
CA VAL A 53 24.70 -24.89 -22.08
C VAL A 53 23.71 -25.13 -20.94
N GLY A 54 23.72 -26.33 -20.34
CA GLY A 54 22.85 -26.65 -19.20
C GLY A 54 23.15 -25.82 -17.93
N VAL A 55 24.38 -25.35 -17.76
CA VAL A 55 24.75 -24.41 -16.67
C VAL A 55 24.10 -23.05 -16.91
N LEU A 56 24.20 -22.54 -18.15
CA LEU A 56 23.60 -21.27 -18.54
C LEU A 56 22.08 -21.27 -18.43
N GLU A 57 21.44 -22.39 -18.79
CA GLU A 57 20.00 -22.59 -18.62
C GLU A 57 19.62 -22.53 -17.13
N LYS A 58 20.32 -23.28 -16.28
CA LYS A 58 20.06 -23.29 -14.83
C LYS A 58 20.27 -21.91 -14.19
N LEU A 59 21.32 -21.19 -14.57
CA LEU A 59 21.57 -19.83 -14.10
C LEU A 59 20.50 -18.84 -14.57
N ALA A 60 20.03 -18.98 -15.82
CA ALA A 60 18.98 -18.14 -16.37
C ALA A 60 17.61 -18.38 -15.70
N GLU A 61 17.29 -19.64 -15.38
CA GLU A 61 16.10 -20.00 -14.61
C GLU A 61 16.15 -19.45 -13.17
N ASN A 62 17.28 -19.67 -12.48
CA ASN A 62 17.46 -19.23 -11.09
C ASN A 62 17.37 -17.71 -10.93
N ALA A 63 17.78 -16.94 -11.95
CA ALA A 63 17.75 -15.49 -11.92
C ALA A 63 16.35 -14.88 -12.06
N GLY A 64 15.32 -15.67 -12.42
CA GLY A 64 13.92 -15.23 -12.44
C GLY A 64 13.63 -14.06 -13.38
N GLY A 65 14.45 -13.88 -14.43
CA GLY A 65 14.31 -12.81 -15.43
C GLY A 65 15.01 -11.48 -15.08
N ASP A 66 15.88 -11.46 -14.07
CA ASP A 66 16.83 -10.37 -13.81
C ASP A 66 18.21 -10.69 -14.41
N MET A 67 18.58 -9.98 -15.49
CA MET A 67 19.87 -10.17 -16.16
C MET A 67 21.06 -9.84 -15.25
N ARG A 68 20.97 -8.80 -14.42
CA ARG A 68 22.08 -8.42 -13.52
C ARG A 68 22.33 -9.53 -12.50
N SER A 69 21.26 -10.16 -12.01
CA SER A 69 21.36 -11.31 -11.12
C SER A 69 22.04 -12.49 -11.79
N ALA A 70 21.63 -12.85 -13.00
CA ALA A 70 22.25 -13.96 -13.73
C ALA A 70 23.75 -13.76 -13.99
N VAL A 71 24.16 -12.53 -14.34
CA VAL A 71 25.60 -12.21 -14.53
C VAL A 71 26.37 -12.34 -13.22
N LYS A 72 25.80 -11.91 -12.10
CA LYS A 72 26.44 -12.07 -10.78
C LYS A 72 26.57 -13.52 -10.36
N ASP A 73 25.55 -14.33 -10.63
CA ASP A 73 25.57 -15.75 -10.30
C ASP A 73 26.59 -16.48 -11.18
N LEU A 74 26.68 -16.14 -12.47
CA LEU A 74 27.74 -16.61 -13.36
C LEU A 74 29.13 -16.21 -12.82
N GLN A 75 29.32 -14.93 -12.48
CA GLN A 75 30.57 -14.44 -11.93
C GLN A 75 30.96 -15.19 -10.65
N ALA A 76 30.01 -15.41 -9.73
CA ALA A 76 30.25 -16.08 -8.47
C ALA A 76 30.74 -17.53 -8.65
N VAL A 77 30.19 -18.25 -9.63
CA VAL A 77 30.61 -19.63 -9.95
C VAL A 77 31.94 -19.63 -10.73
N ALA A 78 32.19 -18.60 -11.54
CA ALA A 78 33.41 -18.45 -12.33
C ALA A 78 34.64 -17.97 -11.53
N VAL A 79 34.48 -17.47 -10.30
CA VAL A 79 35.62 -16.93 -9.54
C VAL A 79 36.67 -18.02 -9.32
N GLY A 80 37.84 -17.83 -9.93
CA GLY A 80 39.00 -18.71 -9.77
C GLY A 80 38.91 -20.03 -10.57
N ARG A 81 38.04 -20.10 -11.59
CA ARG A 81 37.87 -21.29 -12.43
C ARG A 81 37.69 -20.90 -13.90
N ASP A 82 38.29 -21.69 -14.77
CA ASP A 82 38.17 -21.51 -16.24
C ASP A 82 37.10 -22.43 -16.85
N GLU A 83 36.65 -23.45 -16.10
CA GLU A 83 35.62 -24.40 -16.52
C GLU A 83 34.52 -24.49 -15.46
N ILE A 84 33.25 -24.50 -15.91
CA ILE A 84 32.07 -24.53 -15.04
C ILE A 84 31.18 -25.71 -15.42
N TYR A 85 30.87 -26.55 -14.42
CA TYR A 85 29.93 -27.66 -14.55
C TYR A 85 28.62 -27.42 -13.78
N ILE A 86 27.59 -28.21 -14.07
CA ILE A 86 26.27 -28.10 -13.43
C ILE A 86 26.36 -28.34 -11.91
N GLU A 87 27.26 -29.23 -11.50
CA GLU A 87 27.51 -29.61 -10.10
C GLU A 87 28.07 -28.44 -9.27
N ASP A 88 28.72 -27.48 -9.93
CA ASP A 88 29.30 -26.29 -9.31
C ASP A 88 28.27 -25.23 -8.97
N ILE A 89 27.05 -25.36 -9.50
CA ILE A 89 25.89 -24.56 -9.09
C ILE A 89 25.37 -25.13 -7.75
N ALA A 90 26.20 -25.03 -6.71
CA ALA A 90 25.84 -25.35 -5.33
C ALA A 90 24.97 -24.26 -4.68
N THR A 91 24.72 -23.16 -5.40
CA THR A 91 23.87 -22.07 -4.95
C THR A 91 22.45 -22.60 -4.84
N SER A 92 22.00 -22.84 -3.60
CA SER A 92 20.59 -22.99 -3.22
C SER A 92 19.73 -22.10 -4.12
N GLU A 93 18.66 -22.67 -4.69
CA GLU A 93 17.66 -21.89 -5.42
C GLU A 93 17.40 -20.60 -4.62
N ARG A 94 17.62 -19.45 -5.26
CA ARG A 94 17.50 -18.17 -4.57
C ARG A 94 16.07 -18.11 -4.05
N ASP A 95 15.93 -17.67 -2.80
CA ASP A 95 14.63 -17.32 -2.23
C ASP A 95 14.13 -16.05 -2.93
N THR A 96 13.65 -16.25 -4.17
CA THR A 96 12.99 -15.21 -4.94
C THR A 96 11.64 -15.04 -4.29
N LYS A 97 11.37 -13.82 -3.80
CA LYS A 97 10.05 -13.45 -3.26
C LYS A 97 9.01 -13.95 -4.25
N GLU A 98 8.31 -15.03 -3.89
CA GLU A 98 7.31 -15.57 -4.80
C GLU A 98 6.24 -14.51 -4.97
N SER A 99 5.88 -14.22 -6.21
CA SER A 99 4.76 -13.33 -6.46
C SER A 99 3.56 -13.86 -5.68
N ILE A 100 2.89 -13.00 -4.92
CA ILE A 100 1.72 -13.38 -4.12
C ILE A 100 0.67 -14.13 -4.94
N PHE A 101 0.52 -13.81 -6.23
CA PHE A 101 -0.36 -14.51 -7.14
C PHE A 101 0.04 -15.98 -7.37
N LYS A 102 1.34 -16.28 -7.44
CA LYS A 102 1.84 -17.67 -7.54
C LYS A 102 1.56 -18.41 -6.25
N ALA A 103 1.81 -17.79 -5.09
CA ALA A 103 1.55 -18.42 -3.80
C ALA A 103 0.04 -18.66 -3.57
N LEU A 104 -0.83 -17.72 -3.96
CA LEU A 104 -2.28 -17.92 -3.95
C LEU A 104 -2.67 -19.13 -4.82
N GLY A 105 -2.08 -19.24 -6.02
CA GLY A 105 -2.26 -20.41 -6.88
C GLY A 105 -1.86 -21.71 -6.19
N LYS A 106 -0.72 -21.72 -5.48
CA LYS A 106 -0.29 -22.89 -4.69
C LYS A 106 -1.25 -23.19 -3.54
N ILE A 107 -1.66 -22.19 -2.76
CA ILE A 107 -2.59 -22.36 -1.63
C ILE A 107 -3.92 -22.94 -2.11
N PHE A 108 -4.54 -22.33 -3.12
CA PHE A 108 -5.85 -22.76 -3.59
C PHE A 108 -5.82 -24.09 -4.33
N LYS A 109 -4.76 -24.38 -5.08
CA LYS A 109 -4.68 -25.60 -5.91
C LYS A 109 -3.98 -26.78 -5.24
N SER A 110 -3.23 -26.61 -4.13
CA SER A 110 -2.54 -27.74 -3.50
C SER A 110 -3.51 -28.77 -2.92
N THR A 111 -3.16 -30.04 -2.97
CA THR A 111 -3.87 -31.11 -2.25
C THR A 111 -3.32 -31.30 -0.85
N ASP A 112 -2.04 -30.98 -0.64
CA ASP A 112 -1.37 -31.05 0.66
C ASP A 112 -1.43 -29.70 1.39
N PRO A 113 -2.04 -29.65 2.60
CA PRO A 113 -2.05 -28.45 3.43
C PRO A 113 -0.65 -27.99 3.87
N LYS A 114 0.29 -28.92 4.07
CA LYS A 114 1.65 -28.57 4.52
C LYS A 114 2.39 -27.81 3.42
N SER A 115 2.30 -28.27 2.18
CA SER A 115 2.82 -27.56 1.00
C SER A 115 2.23 -26.15 0.86
N ALA A 116 0.92 -25.99 1.04
CA ALA A 116 0.27 -24.67 1.01
C ALA A 116 0.80 -23.73 2.10
N LEU A 117 1.01 -24.24 3.32
CA LEU A 117 1.59 -23.45 4.41
C LEU A 117 3.04 -23.05 4.11
N GLN A 118 3.85 -23.96 3.58
CA GLN A 118 5.24 -23.67 3.23
C GLN A 118 5.34 -22.59 2.14
N ALA A 119 4.40 -22.56 1.18
CA ALA A 119 4.32 -21.50 0.19
C ALA A 119 4.13 -20.10 0.79
N THR A 120 3.64 -19.99 2.03
CA THR A 120 3.54 -18.68 2.71
C THR A 120 4.84 -18.18 3.31
N TYR A 121 5.84 -19.05 3.53
CA TYR A 121 7.09 -18.64 4.16
C TYR A 121 8.02 -17.88 3.21
N GLY A 122 7.92 -18.12 1.90
CA GLY A 122 8.63 -17.37 0.86
C GLY A 122 7.91 -16.08 0.41
N LEU A 123 6.81 -15.70 1.08
CA LEU A 123 6.08 -14.47 0.79
C LEU A 123 6.61 -13.30 1.61
N ASP A 124 6.80 -12.16 0.93
CA ASP A 124 7.07 -10.87 1.56
C ASP A 124 5.76 -10.17 2.01
N GLU A 125 4.85 -10.95 2.58
CA GLU A 125 3.57 -10.44 3.06
C GLU A 125 3.29 -10.97 4.47
N THR A 126 2.82 -10.06 5.33
CA THR A 126 2.50 -10.44 6.70
C THR A 126 1.21 -11.27 6.73
N PRO A 127 1.02 -12.16 7.72
CA PRO A 127 -0.24 -12.87 7.91
C PRO A 127 -1.47 -11.94 8.00
N GLU A 128 -1.26 -10.72 8.50
CA GLU A 128 -2.30 -9.69 8.58
C GLU A 128 -2.75 -9.14 7.22
N ASN A 129 -1.86 -9.14 6.23
CA ASN A 129 -2.20 -8.75 4.86
C ASN A 129 -2.66 -9.96 4.05
N LEU A 130 -2.01 -11.12 4.22
CA LEU A 130 -2.29 -12.34 3.48
C LEU A 130 -3.76 -12.78 3.62
N ILE A 131 -4.36 -12.62 4.81
CA ILE A 131 -5.77 -12.98 5.02
C ILE A 131 -6.70 -12.23 4.06
N HIS A 132 -6.41 -10.97 3.72
CA HIS A 132 -7.21 -10.16 2.80
C HIS A 132 -7.01 -10.59 1.34
N TRP A 133 -5.82 -11.09 1.00
CA TRP A 133 -5.58 -11.70 -0.30
C TRP A 133 -6.37 -13.00 -0.46
N ILE A 134 -6.44 -13.81 0.58
CA ILE A 134 -7.23 -15.04 0.56
C ILE A 134 -8.74 -14.71 0.51
N ASP A 135 -9.21 -13.78 1.35
CA ASP A 135 -10.61 -13.32 1.41
C ASP A 135 -11.15 -12.87 0.04
N GLU A 136 -10.42 -11.99 -0.66
CA GLU A 136 -10.86 -11.47 -1.97
C GLU A 136 -10.92 -12.56 -3.05
N ASN A 137 -10.07 -13.60 -2.94
CA ASN A 137 -9.89 -14.62 -3.97
C ASN A 137 -10.59 -15.95 -3.67
N LEU A 138 -11.01 -16.18 -2.43
CA LEU A 138 -11.78 -17.36 -2.03
C LEU A 138 -13.07 -17.51 -2.85
N PRO A 139 -13.93 -16.48 -3.05
CA PRO A 139 -15.12 -16.61 -3.87
C PRO A 139 -14.80 -16.73 -5.36
N LEU A 140 -13.67 -16.16 -5.82
CA LEU A 140 -13.25 -16.30 -7.22
C LEU A 140 -12.81 -17.72 -7.54
N GLN A 141 -12.26 -18.43 -6.56
CA GLN A 141 -11.77 -19.80 -6.73
C GLN A 141 -12.85 -20.85 -6.47
N TYR A 142 -13.65 -20.70 -5.40
CA TYR A 142 -14.63 -21.71 -4.98
C TYR A 142 -16.06 -21.35 -5.40
N GLY A 143 -16.31 -20.13 -5.88
CA GLY A 143 -17.61 -19.73 -6.44
C GLY A 143 -17.80 -20.07 -7.92
N THR A 144 -16.89 -20.84 -8.52
CA THR A 144 -17.03 -21.34 -9.90
C THR A 144 -18.00 -22.53 -9.97
N GLN A 145 -18.43 -22.92 -11.17
CA GLN A 145 -19.33 -24.07 -11.41
C GLN A 145 -18.83 -25.40 -10.79
N GLU A 146 -17.52 -25.54 -10.59
CA GLU A 146 -16.89 -26.72 -10.00
C GLU A 146 -16.86 -26.72 -8.47
N GLY A 147 -17.13 -25.58 -7.82
CA GLY A 147 -17.10 -25.44 -6.37
C GLY A 147 -18.50 -25.51 -5.76
N THR A 148 -18.59 -26.12 -4.58
CA THR A 148 -19.83 -26.22 -3.79
C THR A 148 -20.00 -25.03 -2.87
N GLU A 149 -21.25 -24.63 -2.60
CA GLU A 149 -21.55 -23.59 -1.60
C GLU A 149 -20.96 -23.95 -0.21
N GLU A 150 -20.95 -25.25 0.12
CA GLU A 150 -20.34 -25.78 1.34
C GLU A 150 -18.84 -25.49 1.45
N ASP A 151 -18.10 -25.53 0.34
CA ASP A 151 -16.67 -25.25 0.30
C ASP A 151 -16.39 -23.80 0.65
N LEU A 152 -17.24 -22.91 0.14
CA LEU A 152 -17.18 -21.47 0.41
C LEU A 152 -17.49 -21.17 1.88
N ILE A 153 -18.57 -21.77 2.42
CA ILE A 153 -18.96 -21.62 3.82
C ILE A 153 -17.82 -22.10 4.72
N THR A 154 -17.29 -23.29 4.46
CA THR A 154 -16.23 -23.90 5.26
C THR A 154 -14.93 -23.10 5.15
N GLY A 155 -14.60 -22.58 3.96
CA GLY A 155 -13.47 -21.69 3.74
C GLY A 155 -13.56 -20.41 4.57
N TYR A 156 -14.70 -19.71 4.51
CA TYR A 156 -14.93 -18.51 5.32
C TYR A 156 -15.00 -18.81 6.83
N MET A 157 -15.49 -19.97 7.24
CA MET A 157 -15.45 -20.38 8.66
C MET A 157 -14.01 -20.48 9.18
N HIS A 158 -13.10 -21.06 8.39
CA HIS A 158 -11.68 -21.12 8.75
C HIS A 158 -11.03 -19.73 8.74
N LEU A 159 -11.34 -18.92 7.72
CA LEU A 159 -10.82 -17.56 7.59
C LEU A 159 -11.27 -16.66 8.77
N SER A 160 -12.54 -16.77 9.18
CA SER A 160 -13.10 -16.09 10.35
C SER A 160 -12.37 -16.49 11.64
N LYS A 161 -12.07 -17.78 11.83
CA LYS A 161 -11.25 -18.24 12.96
C LYS A 161 -9.84 -17.65 12.91
N ALA A 162 -9.22 -17.58 11.73
CA ALA A 162 -7.91 -16.95 11.55
C ALA A 162 -7.93 -15.46 11.93
N ASP A 163 -8.94 -14.71 11.49
CA ASP A 163 -9.10 -13.29 11.82
C ASP A 163 -9.21 -13.05 13.33
N ARG A 164 -9.92 -13.92 14.07
CA ARG A 164 -9.98 -13.85 15.55
C ARG A 164 -8.59 -13.98 16.18
N TYR A 165 -7.70 -14.81 15.63
CA TYR A 165 -6.32 -14.89 16.10
C TYR A 165 -5.53 -13.63 15.76
N LEU A 166 -5.69 -13.07 14.56
CA LEU A 166 -5.05 -11.81 14.17
C LEU A 166 -5.52 -10.64 15.05
N GLY A 167 -6.81 -10.56 15.38
CA GLY A 167 -7.34 -9.58 16.33
C GLY A 167 -6.72 -9.72 17.73
N ARG A 168 -6.48 -10.95 18.19
CA ARG A 168 -5.75 -11.21 19.45
C ARG A 168 -4.28 -10.78 19.36
N VAL A 169 -3.62 -10.97 18.21
CA VAL A 169 -2.25 -10.49 17.97
C VAL A 169 -2.23 -8.97 18.11
N ARG A 170 -3.10 -8.25 17.41
CA ARG A 170 -3.17 -6.78 17.48
C ARG A 170 -3.40 -6.27 18.91
N LYS A 171 -4.27 -6.94 19.68
CA LYS A 171 -4.58 -6.53 21.06
C LYS A 171 -3.44 -6.85 22.04
N ARG A 172 -2.77 -7.99 21.90
CA ARG A 172 -1.79 -8.49 22.88
C ARG A 172 -0.33 -8.36 22.44
N GLN A 173 -0.09 -7.94 21.20
CA GLN A 173 1.23 -7.90 20.54
C GLN A 173 1.97 -9.26 20.60
N SER A 174 1.21 -10.37 20.67
CA SER A 174 1.76 -11.72 20.76
C SER A 174 1.82 -12.36 19.37
N TYR A 175 2.91 -12.11 18.65
CA TYR A 175 3.12 -12.62 17.28
C TYR A 175 3.21 -14.15 17.17
N ARG A 176 3.39 -14.89 18.28
CA ARG A 176 3.31 -16.36 18.29
C ARG A 176 1.97 -16.88 17.75
N LEU A 177 0.91 -16.09 17.86
CA LEU A 177 -0.42 -16.45 17.36
C LEU A 177 -0.52 -16.42 15.82
N TRP A 178 0.43 -15.78 15.13
CA TRP A 178 0.49 -15.83 13.67
C TRP A 178 0.63 -17.26 13.14
N ARG A 179 1.34 -18.14 13.84
CA ARG A 179 1.42 -19.56 13.43
C ARG A 179 0.04 -20.21 13.31
N TYR A 180 -0.87 -19.91 14.25
CA TYR A 180 -2.22 -20.45 14.23
C TYR A 180 -3.09 -19.77 13.17
N ALA A 181 -2.97 -18.45 13.04
CA ALA A 181 -3.68 -17.70 12.00
C ALA A 181 -3.29 -18.19 10.60
N SER A 182 -1.99 -18.31 10.32
CA SER A 182 -1.46 -18.80 9.03
C SER A 182 -1.97 -20.18 8.69
N VAL A 183 -1.90 -21.14 9.63
CA VAL A 183 -2.44 -22.49 9.42
C VAL A 183 -3.94 -22.45 9.11
N LEU A 184 -4.72 -21.67 9.86
CA LEU A 184 -6.16 -21.61 9.64
C LEU A 184 -6.53 -20.95 8.31
N MET A 185 -5.85 -19.87 7.93
CA MET A 185 -6.17 -19.18 6.68
C MET A 185 -5.66 -19.92 5.44
N THR A 186 -4.60 -20.74 5.52
CA THR A 186 -4.08 -21.49 4.37
C THR A 186 -4.52 -22.94 4.37
N CYS A 187 -4.11 -23.73 5.36
CA CYS A 187 -4.51 -25.13 5.47
C CYS A 187 -6.03 -25.26 5.59
N GLY A 188 -6.68 -24.36 6.33
CA GLY A 188 -8.14 -24.34 6.42
C GLY A 188 -8.82 -24.15 5.07
N THR A 189 -8.29 -23.27 4.21
CA THR A 189 -8.83 -23.11 2.84
C THR A 189 -8.59 -24.32 1.96
N VAL A 190 -7.45 -25.01 2.12
CA VAL A 190 -7.14 -26.22 1.34
C VAL A 190 -8.04 -27.37 1.74
N VAL A 191 -8.29 -27.55 3.04
CA VAL A 191 -9.15 -28.63 3.56
C VAL A 191 -10.64 -28.37 3.29
N SER A 192 -11.03 -27.11 3.09
CA SER A 192 -12.42 -26.74 2.84
C SER A 192 -12.94 -27.14 1.46
N LYS A 193 -12.07 -27.46 0.48
CA LYS A 193 -12.51 -27.77 -0.87
C LYS A 193 -12.84 -29.25 -1.05
N SER A 194 -13.93 -29.51 -1.75
CA SER A 194 -14.35 -30.84 -2.19
C SER A 194 -13.61 -31.27 -3.47
N HIS A 195 -13.36 -30.31 -4.37
CA HIS A 195 -12.74 -30.54 -5.67
C HIS A 195 -11.56 -29.59 -5.93
N VAL A 196 -10.56 -30.09 -6.65
CA VAL A 196 -9.43 -29.26 -7.12
C VAL A 196 -9.82 -28.65 -8.46
N SER A 197 -10.15 -27.37 -8.46
CA SER A 197 -10.49 -26.68 -9.70
C SER A 197 -9.29 -26.63 -10.65
N ARG A 198 -9.51 -27.06 -11.89
CA ARG A 198 -8.47 -27.18 -12.93
C ARG A 198 -8.35 -25.91 -13.79
N GLY A 199 -9.33 -25.01 -13.69
CA GLY A 199 -9.39 -23.77 -14.47
C GLY A 199 -8.29 -22.74 -14.13
N PHE A 200 -8.12 -21.79 -15.04
CA PHE A 200 -7.32 -20.60 -14.77
C PHE A 200 -8.17 -19.56 -14.01
N THR A 201 -7.76 -19.24 -12.78
CA THR A 201 -8.40 -18.21 -11.97
C THR A 201 -7.54 -16.95 -12.00
N LYS A 202 -8.12 -15.82 -12.40
CA LYS A 202 -7.43 -14.53 -12.39
C LYS A 202 -7.54 -13.89 -10.99
N TYR A 203 -6.55 -14.16 -10.14
CA TYR A 203 -6.51 -13.57 -8.81
C TYR A 203 -6.41 -12.04 -8.83
N GLN A 204 -7.07 -11.40 -7.86
CA GLN A 204 -7.16 -9.96 -7.71
C GLN A 204 -6.49 -9.48 -6.41
N PRO A 205 -5.97 -8.24 -6.38
CA PRO A 205 -5.49 -7.64 -5.15
C PRO A 205 -6.64 -7.29 -4.18
N PRO A 206 -6.39 -7.23 -2.86
CA PRO A 206 -7.43 -6.98 -1.88
C PRO A 206 -8.09 -5.62 -2.07
N SER A 207 -9.41 -5.62 -2.23
CA SER A 207 -10.18 -4.38 -2.35
C SER A 207 -10.47 -3.73 -1.00
N PHE A 208 -10.25 -4.46 0.10
CA PHE A 208 -10.56 -4.06 1.47
C PHE A 208 -9.99 -2.68 1.85
N TRP A 209 -8.69 -2.46 1.65
CA TRP A 209 -8.04 -1.19 2.01
C TRP A 209 -8.59 -0.01 1.21
N ARG A 210 -8.82 -0.21 -0.09
CA ARG A 210 -9.45 0.79 -0.96
C ARG A 210 -10.86 1.14 -0.48
N LYS A 211 -11.68 0.13 -0.20
CA LYS A 211 -13.04 0.31 0.34
C LYS A 211 -13.00 1.04 1.70
N MET A 212 -12.07 0.67 2.57
CA MET A 212 -11.91 1.29 3.90
C MET A 212 -11.53 2.77 3.79
N GLY A 213 -10.65 3.10 2.84
CA GLY A 213 -10.27 4.48 2.51
C GLY A 213 -11.44 5.29 1.97
N GLN A 214 -12.17 4.75 0.97
CA GLN A 214 -13.35 5.39 0.39
C GLN A 214 -14.44 5.68 1.44
N LEU A 215 -14.62 4.75 2.39
CA LEU A 215 -15.62 4.88 3.45
C LEU A 215 -15.15 5.74 4.62
N ARG A 216 -13.88 6.18 4.69
CA ARG A 216 -13.35 6.93 5.84
C ARG A 216 -14.11 8.23 6.06
N ALA A 217 -14.20 9.09 5.05
CA ALA A 217 -14.90 10.37 5.16
C ALA A 217 -16.37 10.20 5.61
N LYS A 218 -17.08 9.22 5.04
CA LYS A 218 -18.47 8.92 5.42
C LYS A 218 -18.59 8.42 6.86
N ARG A 219 -17.64 7.59 7.32
CA ARG A 219 -17.61 7.09 8.70
C ARG A 219 -17.30 8.21 9.70
N ASP A 220 -16.31 9.05 9.39
CA ASP A 220 -15.94 10.19 10.23
C ASP A 220 -17.12 11.17 10.36
N MET A 221 -17.81 11.45 9.24
CA MET A 221 -19.03 12.27 9.23
C MET A 221 -20.13 11.71 10.15
N ARG A 222 -20.42 10.41 10.02
CA ARG A 222 -21.41 9.73 10.85
C ARG A 222 -21.02 9.72 12.33
N ASP A 223 -19.75 9.49 12.63
CA ASP A 223 -19.25 9.38 14.00
C ASP A 223 -19.20 10.77 14.67
N ASN A 224 -18.93 11.85 13.92
CA ASN A 224 -19.08 13.23 14.40
C ASN A 224 -20.52 13.57 14.78
N ILE A 225 -21.48 13.25 13.90
CA ILE A 225 -22.92 13.46 14.16
C ILE A 225 -23.36 12.65 15.39
N ALA A 226 -22.96 11.38 15.47
CA ALA A 226 -23.27 10.53 16.62
C ALA A 226 -22.66 11.08 17.92
N SER A 227 -21.49 11.72 17.85
CA SER A 227 -20.89 12.40 19.02
C SER A 227 -21.71 13.60 19.49
N LYS A 228 -22.24 14.41 18.57
CA LYS A 228 -23.08 15.57 18.89
C LYS A 228 -24.40 15.15 19.53
N ILE A 229 -25.06 14.15 18.93
CA ILE A 229 -26.28 13.54 19.48
C ILE A 229 -26.01 12.92 20.86
N GLY A 230 -24.90 12.20 21.02
CA GLY A 230 -24.52 11.61 22.30
C GLY A 230 -24.28 12.64 23.39
N TYR A 231 -23.66 13.77 23.04
CA TYR A 231 -23.48 14.89 23.98
C TYR A 231 -24.82 15.50 24.40
N HIS A 232 -25.72 15.75 23.44
CA HIS A 232 -27.04 16.30 23.71
C HIS A 232 -27.92 15.37 24.56
N CYS A 233 -27.91 14.07 24.28
CA CYS A 233 -28.73 13.08 24.99
C CYS A 233 -28.05 12.48 26.23
N ASN A 234 -26.80 12.83 26.53
CA ASN A 234 -25.95 12.17 27.54
C ASN A 234 -25.81 10.65 27.34
N GLU A 235 -25.75 10.22 26.07
CA GLU A 235 -25.70 8.82 25.68
C GLU A 235 -24.39 8.43 25.00
N SER A 236 -24.12 7.12 24.97
CA SER A 236 -22.92 6.62 24.31
C SER A 236 -22.96 6.86 22.79
N MET A 237 -21.83 7.21 22.19
CA MET A 237 -21.71 7.38 20.72
C MET A 237 -22.23 6.17 19.93
N ARG A 238 -22.09 4.95 20.47
CA ARG A 238 -22.60 3.72 19.85
C ARG A 238 -24.13 3.71 19.81
N TYR A 239 -24.78 4.05 20.93
CA TYR A 239 -26.24 4.12 21.02
C TYR A 239 -26.78 5.26 20.15
N SER A 240 -26.19 6.45 20.24
CA SER A 240 -26.56 7.61 19.42
C SER A 240 -26.48 7.32 17.93
N ARG A 241 -25.45 6.60 17.49
CA ARG A 241 -25.27 6.21 16.09
C ARG A 241 -26.31 5.20 15.60
N THR A 242 -26.70 4.24 16.45
CA THR A 242 -27.50 3.08 16.05
C THR A 242 -28.99 3.40 16.16
N ASP A 243 -29.38 3.99 17.28
CA ASP A 243 -30.77 4.14 17.70
C ASP A 243 -31.28 5.58 17.49
N LEU A 244 -30.48 6.60 17.84
CA LEU A 244 -30.95 8.00 17.84
C LEU A 244 -30.76 8.73 16.50
N ALA A 245 -29.72 8.42 15.73
CA ALA A 245 -29.40 9.14 14.50
C ALA A 245 -30.56 9.18 13.49
N HIS A 246 -31.31 8.08 13.39
CA HIS A 246 -32.48 8.00 12.51
C HIS A 246 -33.65 8.87 12.98
N LEU A 247 -33.85 9.00 14.30
CA LEU A 247 -34.86 9.86 14.89
C LEU A 247 -34.56 11.33 14.57
N TYR A 248 -33.33 11.78 14.82
CA TYR A 248 -32.89 13.13 14.50
C TYR A 248 -32.96 13.44 12.99
N GLY A 249 -32.63 12.46 12.14
CA GLY A 249 -32.81 12.59 10.69
C GLY A 249 -34.28 12.75 10.26
N ARG A 250 -35.24 12.23 11.05
CA ARG A 250 -36.67 12.42 10.83
C ARG A 250 -37.16 13.78 11.35
N MET A 251 -36.67 14.22 12.50
CA MET A 251 -36.98 15.56 13.05
C MET A 251 -36.48 16.67 12.12
N LEU A 252 -35.30 16.51 11.50
CA LEU A 252 -34.77 17.46 10.51
C LEU A 252 -35.58 17.55 9.20
N LYS A 253 -36.48 16.59 8.94
CA LYS A 253 -37.40 16.66 7.79
C LYS A 253 -38.69 17.40 8.10
N ASP A 254 -38.99 17.58 9.38
CA ASP A 254 -40.15 18.34 9.82
C ASP A 254 -39.73 19.79 10.04
N ASP A 255 -40.29 20.71 9.25
CA ASP A 255 -39.92 22.13 9.26
C ASP A 255 -40.11 22.77 10.65
N ALA A 256 -41.01 22.23 11.48
CA ALA A 256 -41.25 22.70 12.83
C ALA A 256 -40.07 22.44 13.80
N TYR A 257 -39.39 21.29 13.67
CA TYR A 257 -38.31 20.88 14.58
C TYR A 257 -36.92 21.04 13.97
N ALA A 258 -36.81 21.25 12.66
CA ALA A 258 -35.54 21.25 11.96
C ALA A 258 -34.57 22.33 12.44
N VAL A 259 -35.06 23.52 12.78
CA VAL A 259 -34.23 24.63 13.25
C VAL A 259 -33.71 24.34 14.66
N ASP A 260 -34.58 23.96 15.58
CA ASP A 260 -34.22 23.67 16.98
C ASP A 260 -33.19 22.54 17.05
N VAL A 261 -33.40 21.45 16.31
CA VAL A 261 -32.43 20.34 16.23
C VAL A 261 -31.09 20.80 15.65
N ALA A 262 -31.09 21.67 14.65
CA ALA A 262 -29.86 22.19 14.07
C ALA A 262 -29.12 23.14 15.03
N VAL A 263 -29.84 23.84 15.90
CA VAL A 263 -29.25 24.67 16.98
C VAL A 263 -28.66 23.78 18.06
N ASP A 264 -29.48 22.92 18.66
CA ASP A 264 -29.12 22.10 19.83
C ASP A 264 -27.94 21.16 19.58
N LEU A 265 -27.87 20.59 18.36
CA LEU A 265 -26.78 19.69 17.97
C LEU A 265 -25.59 20.40 17.31
N GLU A 266 -25.66 21.73 17.16
CA GLU A 266 -24.66 22.52 16.44
C GLU A 266 -24.28 21.95 15.07
N LEU A 267 -25.28 21.52 14.28
CA LEU A 267 -25.02 20.86 13.00
C LEU A 267 -24.44 21.83 11.97
N SER A 268 -23.53 21.31 11.16
CA SER A 268 -23.04 21.93 9.93
C SER A 268 -23.97 21.61 8.75
N VAL A 269 -23.88 22.39 7.67
CA VAL A 269 -24.68 22.19 6.46
C VAL A 269 -24.52 20.76 5.91
N ASP A 270 -23.29 20.26 5.86
CA ASP A 270 -22.99 18.91 5.37
C ASP A 270 -23.61 17.82 6.26
N GLU A 271 -23.69 18.04 7.57
CA GLU A 271 -24.29 17.10 8.53
C GLU A 271 -25.81 17.06 8.41
N ILE A 272 -26.45 18.20 8.16
CA ILE A 272 -27.89 18.27 7.87
C ILE A 272 -28.20 17.54 6.56
N VAL A 273 -27.39 17.75 5.51
CA VAL A 273 -27.52 17.02 4.24
C VAL A 273 -27.36 15.51 4.46
N TYR A 274 -26.37 15.10 5.27
CA TYR A 274 -26.12 13.69 5.56
C TYR A 274 -27.29 13.03 6.31
N LEU A 275 -27.82 13.68 7.36
CA LEU A 275 -28.93 13.16 8.17
C LEU A 275 -30.26 13.11 7.42
N THR A 276 -30.51 14.08 6.53
CA THR A 276 -31.73 14.11 5.70
C THR A 276 -31.68 13.10 4.54
N GLY A 277 -30.50 12.54 4.24
CA GLY A 277 -30.26 11.63 3.13
C GLY A 277 -30.12 12.35 1.78
N GLY A 278 -29.90 13.67 1.80
CA GLY A 278 -29.69 14.48 0.61
C GLY A 278 -28.31 14.24 -0.03
N LYS A 279 -28.21 14.45 -1.34
CA LYS A 279 -26.91 14.41 -2.06
C LYS A 279 -26.25 15.78 -2.20
N LYS A 280 -27.02 16.85 -2.06
CA LYS A 280 -26.58 18.24 -2.26
C LYS A 280 -27.28 19.14 -1.26
N VAL A 281 -26.67 20.31 -1.02
CA VAL A 281 -27.29 21.39 -0.27
C VAL A 281 -28.47 21.93 -1.07
N THR A 282 -29.67 21.86 -0.49
CA THR A 282 -30.90 22.43 -1.05
C THR A 282 -31.17 23.78 -0.40
N LYS A 283 -31.89 24.69 -1.10
CA LYS A 283 -32.30 25.99 -0.54
C LYS A 283 -33.03 25.87 0.82
N GLY A 284 -33.81 24.81 1.02
CA GLY A 284 -34.46 24.54 2.32
C GLY A 284 -33.47 24.24 3.44
N ILE A 285 -32.46 23.40 3.16
CA ILE A 285 -31.40 23.06 4.13
C ILE A 285 -30.57 24.30 4.48
N GLN A 286 -30.26 25.13 3.48
CA GLN A 286 -29.55 26.38 3.71
C GLN A 286 -30.36 27.34 4.60
N LYS A 287 -31.67 27.49 4.35
CA LYS A 287 -32.55 28.29 5.21
C LYS A 287 -32.57 27.80 6.65
N VAL A 288 -32.69 26.48 6.87
CA VAL A 288 -32.66 25.89 8.22
C VAL A 288 -31.34 26.21 8.92
N TYR A 289 -30.22 26.08 8.21
CA TYR A 289 -28.91 26.43 8.75
C TYR A 289 -28.78 27.92 9.08
N ASP A 290 -29.22 28.81 8.18
CA ASP A 290 -29.13 30.26 8.37
C ASP A 290 -30.01 30.71 9.56
N LEU A 291 -31.21 30.15 9.70
CA LEU A 291 -32.10 30.38 10.85
C LEU A 291 -31.47 29.86 12.15
N ALA A 292 -30.85 28.69 12.12
CA ALA A 292 -30.15 28.14 13.28
C ALA A 292 -28.94 29.00 13.69
N GLN A 293 -28.18 29.55 12.73
CA GLN A 293 -27.08 30.47 13.02
C GLN A 293 -27.56 31.80 13.60
N ALA A 294 -28.68 32.33 13.09
CA ALA A 294 -29.30 33.52 13.65
C ALA A 294 -29.74 33.30 15.11
N GLN A 295 -30.38 32.17 15.41
CA GLN A 295 -30.78 31.81 16.78
C GLN A 295 -29.58 31.62 17.70
N ARG A 296 -28.50 30.98 17.24
CA ARG A 296 -27.26 30.86 18.03
C ARG A 296 -26.63 32.21 18.34
N SER A 297 -26.68 33.15 17.41
CA SER A 297 -26.12 34.50 17.62
C SER A 297 -26.88 35.29 18.70
N THR A 298 -28.15 34.96 18.95
CA THR A 298 -28.96 35.55 20.02
C THR A 298 -28.70 34.92 21.40
N TYR A 299 -28.31 33.65 21.48
CA TYR A 299 -27.79 33.04 22.70
C TYR A 299 -26.32 33.45 22.84
N GLY A 300 -26.05 34.59 23.49
CA GLY A 300 -24.69 35.06 23.72
C GLY A 300 -23.78 33.96 24.28
N ASN A 301 -22.49 34.00 23.97
CA ASN A 301 -21.50 33.10 24.57
C ASN A 301 -21.71 33.13 26.09
N ASP A 302 -22.07 31.99 26.68
CA ASP A 302 -22.12 31.87 28.13
C ASP A 302 -20.70 32.16 28.67
N ASP A 303 -20.50 33.36 29.24
CA ASP A 303 -19.30 33.77 29.99
C ASP A 303 -19.17 33.00 31.32
N ALA A 304 -19.92 31.91 31.50
CA ALA A 304 -19.73 30.99 32.60
C ALA A 304 -18.31 30.41 32.51
N PRO A 305 -17.49 30.51 33.58
CA PRO A 305 -16.16 29.93 33.55
C PRO A 305 -16.29 28.43 33.29
N VAL A 306 -15.79 28.00 32.14
CA VAL A 306 -15.78 26.60 31.71
C VAL A 306 -15.00 25.79 32.75
N PHE A 307 -15.71 25.24 33.74
CA PHE A 307 -15.13 24.58 34.92
C PHE A 307 -14.26 23.36 34.55
N PHE A 308 -14.49 22.81 33.36
CA PHE A 308 -13.65 21.81 32.71
C PHE A 308 -13.35 22.25 31.28
N THR A 309 -12.30 23.04 31.09
CA THR A 309 -11.71 23.19 29.76
C THR A 309 -11.22 21.81 29.31
N LYS A 310 -11.89 21.20 28.33
CA LYS A 310 -11.43 19.96 27.70
C LYS A 310 -10.03 20.25 27.17
N LYS A 311 -9.01 19.70 27.83
CA LYS A 311 -7.60 19.96 27.51
C LYS A 311 -7.43 19.76 26.00
N ALA A 312 -7.08 20.82 25.28
CA ALA A 312 -6.89 20.74 23.84
C ALA A 312 -5.96 19.56 23.56
N VAL A 313 -6.44 18.60 22.77
CA VAL A 313 -5.58 17.54 22.26
C VAL A 313 -4.48 18.28 21.50
N LYS A 314 -3.26 18.30 22.05
CA LYS A 314 -2.09 18.78 21.33
C LYS A 314 -2.03 17.95 20.06
N LYS A 315 -2.44 18.53 18.92
CA LYS A 315 -1.96 18.07 17.62
C LYS A 315 -0.45 18.20 17.73
N VAL A 316 0.23 17.07 17.96
CA VAL A 316 1.65 16.99 17.67
C VAL A 316 1.73 17.22 16.17
N GLN A 317 2.02 18.46 15.78
CA GLN A 317 2.42 18.77 14.43
C GLN A 317 3.74 18.02 14.23
N ASP A 318 3.67 16.92 13.48
CA ASP A 318 4.87 16.28 12.98
C ASP A 318 5.58 17.32 12.10
N LYS A 319 6.73 17.84 12.57
CA LYS A 319 7.51 18.91 11.91
C LYS A 319 8.03 18.53 10.50
N LYS A 320 7.62 17.39 9.96
CA LYS A 320 8.04 16.86 8.64
C LYS A 320 6.95 16.91 7.57
N GLN A 321 5.76 17.41 7.85
CA GLN A 321 4.70 17.51 6.84
C GLN A 321 4.46 18.99 6.49
N MET A 322 5.00 19.41 5.34
CA MET A 322 4.69 20.72 4.76
C MET A 322 3.21 20.76 4.37
N ASP A 323 2.55 21.86 4.73
CA ASP A 323 1.13 22.07 4.47
C ASP A 323 0.91 22.34 2.97
N LEU A 324 -0.13 21.73 2.37
CA LEU A 324 -0.36 21.74 0.91
C LEU A 324 -0.52 23.17 0.36
N ASN A 325 -1.01 24.08 1.19
CA ASN A 325 -1.16 25.50 0.86
C ASN A 325 0.17 26.27 0.78
N GLN A 326 1.20 25.86 1.54
CA GLN A 326 2.53 26.48 1.47
C GLN A 326 3.26 26.11 0.19
N ILE A 327 3.09 24.88 -0.29
CA ILE A 327 3.67 24.42 -1.57
C ILE A 327 3.06 25.20 -2.74
N MET A 328 1.74 25.41 -2.75
CA MET A 328 1.05 26.15 -3.81
C MET A 328 1.42 27.64 -3.86
N GLN A 329 1.64 28.27 -2.70
CA GLN A 329 2.03 29.68 -2.64
C GLN A 329 3.48 29.93 -3.07
N SER A 330 4.40 29.00 -2.77
CA SER A 330 5.80 29.09 -3.21
C SER A 330 5.99 28.91 -4.72
N ALA A 331 5.08 28.22 -5.40
CA ALA A 331 5.09 28.05 -6.85
C ALA A 331 4.53 29.28 -7.58
N ALA A 332 3.64 30.06 -6.95
CA ALA A 332 3.02 31.23 -7.55
C ALA A 332 3.88 32.51 -7.44
N SER A 333 4.82 32.57 -6.50
CA SER A 333 5.65 33.77 -6.26
C SER A 333 6.90 33.88 -7.16
N ASN A 334 7.30 32.81 -7.86
CA ASN A 334 8.49 32.83 -8.74
C ASN A 334 8.19 33.08 -10.23
N GLY A 335 6.95 33.40 -10.57
CA GLY A 335 6.49 33.52 -11.96
C GLY A 335 6.11 34.93 -12.39
N ASN A 336 6.92 35.97 -12.08
CA ASN A 336 6.74 37.25 -12.77
C ASN A 336 8.00 38.15 -12.74
N SER A 337 8.83 38.04 -13.77
CA SER A 337 9.52 39.21 -14.34
C SER A 337 9.80 38.95 -15.83
N LYS A 338 9.40 39.92 -16.65
CA LYS A 338 9.56 39.99 -18.12
C LYS A 338 10.78 40.87 -18.45
N ALA A 339 11.25 40.70 -19.69
CA ALA A 339 12.06 41.61 -20.53
C ALA A 339 13.57 41.62 -20.22
N GLU A 340 14.52 41.69 -21.17
CA GLU A 340 14.51 41.98 -22.61
C GLU A 340 15.89 41.62 -23.22
N GLU A 341 15.96 41.63 -24.55
CA GLU A 341 17.05 41.47 -25.52
C GLU A 341 18.52 41.77 -25.11
N THR A 342 19.48 40.99 -25.64
CA THR A 342 20.44 41.46 -26.69
C THR A 342 21.44 40.38 -27.14
N SER A 343 21.79 40.51 -28.43
CA SER A 343 22.72 39.77 -29.28
C SER A 343 24.20 39.77 -28.87
N LYS A 344 24.93 38.66 -29.12
CA LYS A 344 26.12 38.55 -30.03
C LYS A 344 27.01 37.32 -29.73
N THR A 345 27.11 36.45 -30.74
CA THR A 345 28.32 35.84 -31.33
C THR A 345 29.67 35.89 -30.58
N VAL A 346 30.33 34.72 -30.40
CA VAL A 346 31.57 34.25 -31.10
C VAL A 346 32.32 33.17 -30.27
N ASN A 347 32.64 32.07 -30.97
CA ASN A 347 33.76 31.11 -30.82
C ASN A 347 34.82 31.31 -29.72
N SER A 348 35.20 30.22 -29.04
CA SER A 348 36.43 29.44 -29.36
C SER A 348 36.76 28.41 -28.27
N THR A 349 36.87 27.14 -28.65
CA THR A 349 37.66 26.07 -27.98
C THR A 349 39.17 26.28 -28.24
N PRO A 350 40.07 25.39 -27.78
CA PRO A 350 40.33 24.82 -26.45
C PRO A 350 41.86 24.96 -26.11
N LYS A 351 42.37 24.17 -25.14
CA LYS A 351 43.79 23.85 -24.80
C LYS A 351 44.24 24.40 -23.44
N ASP A 352 45.05 23.76 -22.61
CA ASP A 352 45.76 22.47 -22.64
C ASP A 352 46.10 22.14 -21.16
N ASP A 353 46.12 20.84 -20.80
CA ASP A 353 46.76 20.34 -19.58
C ASP A 353 48.29 20.51 -19.65
N PRO A 354 48.98 20.46 -18.50
CA PRO A 354 50.06 19.47 -18.42
C PRO A 354 50.07 18.65 -17.12
N LYS A 355 50.31 17.34 -17.32
CA LYS A 355 50.65 16.31 -16.33
C LYS A 355 52.01 16.59 -15.65
N SER A 356 52.18 16.19 -14.38
CA SER A 356 53.03 15.04 -13.97
C SER A 356 53.25 14.95 -12.44
N ASP A 357 53.33 13.68 -12.00
CA ASP A 357 53.42 13.02 -10.67
C ASP A 357 54.62 13.43 -9.75
N PRO A 358 54.87 12.88 -8.51
CA PRO A 358 54.33 11.65 -7.87
C PRO A 358 54.02 11.68 -6.34
N LYS A 359 53.40 10.57 -5.88
CA LYS A 359 53.08 10.16 -4.49
C LYS A 359 54.28 10.15 -3.51
N PRO A 360 53.98 10.14 -2.20
CA PRO A 360 54.28 8.93 -1.40
C PRO A 360 53.12 8.44 -0.52
N ALA A 361 53.26 7.19 -0.06
CA ALA A 361 52.25 6.35 0.55
C ALA A 361 52.10 6.48 2.08
N ALA A 362 51.01 5.84 2.57
CA ALA A 362 50.77 5.28 3.92
C ALA A 362 49.98 6.13 4.95
N LYS A 363 48.75 5.70 5.27
CA LYS A 363 48.45 4.84 6.44
C LYS A 363 46.96 4.49 6.51
N ALA A 364 46.67 3.20 6.54
CA ALA A 364 45.34 2.62 6.73
C ALA A 364 44.84 2.86 8.17
N LYS A 365 43.52 3.11 8.33
CA LYS A 365 42.83 3.03 9.62
C LYS A 365 42.21 1.63 9.74
N PRO A 366 42.36 0.93 10.88
CA PRO A 366 41.89 -0.44 11.04
C PRO A 366 40.36 -0.53 11.17
N GLN A 367 39.82 -1.63 10.64
CA GLN A 367 38.43 -2.07 10.82
C GLN A 367 38.14 -2.31 12.31
N ARG A 368 36.98 -1.82 12.77
CA ARG A 368 36.41 -2.18 14.08
C ARG A 368 35.78 -3.56 13.98
N THR A 369 36.17 -4.48 14.86
CA THR A 369 35.62 -5.83 14.99
C THR A 369 34.52 -5.89 16.04
N LEU A 370 33.66 -6.92 15.92
CA LEU A 370 32.37 -7.14 16.57
C LEU A 370 32.41 -7.40 18.10
N PHE A 371 33.36 -6.83 18.83
CA PHE A 371 33.49 -6.96 20.29
C PHE A 371 33.87 -5.64 21.01
N ASP A 372 33.85 -4.51 20.29
CA ASP A 372 33.88 -3.19 20.93
C ASP A 372 32.43 -2.75 21.21
N PHE A 373 31.97 -2.96 22.45
CA PHE A 373 30.65 -2.52 22.93
C PHE A 373 30.55 -1.00 23.13
#